data_AF-A0A1K2ILW4-F1
#
_entry.id   AF-A0A1K2ILW4-F1
#
_cell.length_a   1.000
_cell.length_b   1.000
_cell.length_c   1.000
_cell.angle_alpha   90.00
_cell.angle_beta   90.00
_cell.angle_gamma   90.00
#
_symmetry.space_group_name_H-M   'P 1'
#
loop_
_entity.id
_entity.type
_entity.pdbx_description
1 polymer ?
#
loop_
_entity_poly.entity_id
_entity_poly.type
_entity_poly.pdbx_seq_one_letter_code
_entity_poly.pdbx_strand_id
1 'polypeptide(L)'
;MKIIPLFFLAILVFFISCNKKDIKMEYLVDSTIEIYKKELPKKIIFYRDKNNMDVKNTKNYIFLDAKGLLEKNDENFLSLYVKNNEKFKVVRILSFKTGKGFTCTFDNKGKLLSKDFIQTKLEENKPFYIYYEILKRKYPNYMNWKLFPIPKDSLR
;
A
#
# COMPACT_ATOMS: atom_id res chain seq x y z
N MET A 1 21.29 -12.52 55.46
CA MET A 1 21.72 -11.54 54.43
C MET A 1 20.72 -11.54 53.28
N LYS A 2 20.45 -10.34 52.75
CA LYS A 2 19.22 -9.91 52.04
C LYS A 2 19.21 -10.29 50.55
N ILE A 3 19.06 -11.57 50.21
CA ILE A 3 19.11 -12.02 48.79
C ILE A 3 17.70 -12.13 48.15
N ILE A 4 16.65 -12.23 48.96
CA ILE A 4 15.26 -12.35 48.53
C ILE A 4 14.74 -11.15 47.67
N PRO A 5 15.11 -9.88 47.91
CA PRO A 5 14.55 -8.78 47.12
C PRO A 5 15.13 -8.70 45.70
N LEU A 6 16.31 -9.26 45.43
CA LEU A 6 16.94 -9.21 44.10
C LEU A 6 16.25 -10.14 43.10
N PHE A 7 15.80 -11.31 43.56
CA PHE A 7 15.16 -12.32 42.71
C PHE A 7 13.77 -11.87 42.25
N PHE A 8 13.00 -11.22 43.14
CA PHE A 8 11.73 -10.60 42.79
C PHE A 8 11.88 -9.43 41.81
N LEU A 9 12.94 -8.62 41.94
CA LEU A 9 13.23 -7.53 41.02
C LEU A 9 13.57 -8.04 39.62
N ALA A 10 14.37 -9.11 39.51
CA ALA A 10 14.71 -9.73 38.24
C ALA A 10 13.49 -10.32 37.51
N ILE A 11 12.58 -10.95 38.26
CA ILE A 11 11.30 -11.46 37.71
C ILE A 11 10.41 -10.30 37.24
N LEU A 12 10.34 -9.19 38.00
CA LEU A 12 9.60 -7.98 37.60
C LEU A 12 10.15 -7.35 36.32
N VAL A 13 11.48 -7.30 36.16
CA VAL A 13 12.12 -6.81 34.92
C VAL A 13 11.82 -7.74 33.74
N PHE A 14 11.74 -9.06 33.97
CA PHE A 14 11.33 -10.04 32.96
C PHE A 14 9.87 -9.86 32.51
N PHE A 15 8.96 -9.50 33.42
CA PHE A 15 7.56 -9.17 33.09
C PHE A 15 7.39 -7.80 32.42
N ILE A 16 8.31 -6.85 32.63
CA ILE A 16 8.33 -5.56 31.92
C ILE A 16 8.86 -5.72 30.48
N SER A 17 9.59 -6.80 30.18
CA SER A 17 9.94 -7.22 28.81
C SER A 17 8.75 -7.83 28.05
N CYS A 18 7.53 -7.41 28.40
CA CYS A 18 6.31 -7.76 27.68
C CYS A 18 6.44 -7.23 26.24
N ASN A 19 6.86 -8.12 25.36
CA ASN A 19 7.06 -7.90 23.93
C ASN A 19 5.92 -7.04 23.39
N LYS A 20 6.23 -5.80 22.98
CA LYS A 20 5.37 -5.03 22.08
C LYS A 20 5.24 -5.89 20.82
N LYS A 21 4.17 -6.69 20.72
CA LYS A 21 3.83 -7.41 19.50
C LYS A 21 3.69 -6.38 18.41
N ASP A 22 4.67 -6.35 17.50
CA ASP A 22 4.61 -5.45 16.37
C ASP A 22 3.44 -5.86 15.48
N ILE A 23 2.63 -4.89 15.11
CA ILE A 23 1.42 -5.15 14.34
C ILE A 23 1.78 -5.43 12.91
N LYS A 24 1.28 -6.56 12.42
CA LYS A 24 1.43 -7.02 11.04
C LYS A 24 0.89 -5.98 10.06
N MET A 25 1.65 -5.70 9.02
CA MET A 25 1.28 -4.70 8.02
C MET A 25 0.00 -5.10 7.28
N GLU A 26 -0.20 -6.40 7.04
CA GLU A 26 -1.38 -6.93 6.37
C GLU A 26 -2.68 -6.53 7.09
N TYR A 27 -2.68 -6.52 8.43
CA TYR A 27 -3.83 -6.10 9.22
C TYR A 27 -4.21 -4.63 8.97
N LEU A 28 -3.20 -3.76 8.85
CA LEU A 28 -3.42 -2.34 8.58
C LEU A 28 -3.92 -2.13 7.15
N VAL A 29 -3.36 -2.87 6.19
CA VAL A 29 -3.82 -2.86 4.79
C VAL A 29 -5.27 -3.34 4.68
N ASP A 30 -5.61 -4.47 5.30
CA ASP A 30 -6.98 -5.01 5.34
C ASP A 30 -7.95 -4.01 5.98
N SER A 31 -7.54 -3.36 7.07
CA SER A 31 -8.34 -2.32 7.74
C SER A 31 -8.59 -1.13 6.82
N THR A 32 -7.56 -0.65 6.11
CA THR A 32 -7.70 0.44 5.13
C THR A 32 -8.61 0.04 3.97
N ILE A 33 -8.49 -1.19 3.45
CA ILE A 33 -9.36 -1.73 2.41
C ILE A 33 -10.81 -1.74 2.86
N GLU A 34 -11.09 -2.21 4.08
CA GLU A 34 -12.46 -2.29 4.60
C GLU A 34 -13.10 -0.89 4.73
N ILE A 35 -12.33 0.10 5.17
CA ILE A 35 -12.79 1.49 5.27
C ILE A 35 -13.07 2.08 3.88
N TYR A 36 -12.26 1.74 2.87
CA TYR A 36 -12.33 2.31 1.53
C TYR A 36 -13.09 1.44 0.51
N LYS A 37 -13.71 0.33 0.94
CA LYS A 37 -14.24 -0.74 0.07
C LYS A 37 -15.21 -0.29 -1.02
N LYS A 38 -15.97 0.79 -0.80
CA LYS A 38 -16.97 1.27 -1.75
C LYS A 38 -16.36 1.87 -3.02
N GLU A 39 -15.13 2.36 -2.92
CA GLU A 39 -14.39 2.98 -4.02
C GLU A 39 -13.39 2.01 -4.67
N LEU A 40 -13.29 0.79 -4.14
CA LEU A 40 -12.34 -0.23 -4.59
C LEU A 40 -12.98 -1.21 -5.58
N PRO A 41 -12.22 -1.73 -6.55
CA PRO A 41 -12.68 -2.81 -7.41
C PRO A 41 -12.95 -4.08 -6.59
N LYS A 42 -13.88 -4.93 -7.06
CA LYS A 42 -14.19 -6.23 -6.42
C LYS A 42 -12.96 -7.12 -6.25
N LYS A 43 -12.04 -7.07 -7.22
CA LYS A 43 -10.76 -7.78 -7.19
C LYS A 43 -9.64 -6.76 -7.04
N ILE A 44 -8.93 -6.82 -5.93
CA ILE A 44 -7.88 -5.86 -5.62
C ILE A 44 -6.54 -6.39 -6.14
N ILE A 45 -5.94 -5.64 -7.06
CA ILE A 45 -4.61 -5.92 -7.61
C ILE A 45 -3.75 -4.70 -7.30
N PHE A 46 -2.70 -4.88 -6.51
CA PHE A 46 -1.71 -3.86 -6.24
C PHE A 46 -0.51 -4.01 -7.17
N TYR A 47 0.04 -2.90 -7.62
CA TYR A 47 1.37 -2.88 -8.22
C TYR A 47 2.42 -3.10 -7.13
N ARG A 48 3.29 -4.10 -7.35
CA ARG A 48 4.44 -4.39 -6.49
C ARG A 48 5.52 -3.34 -6.71
N ASP A 49 5.86 -2.59 -5.68
CA ASP A 49 6.95 -1.61 -5.71
C ASP A 49 7.77 -1.63 -4.41
N LYS A 50 8.81 -0.78 -4.36
CA LYS A 50 9.69 -0.65 -3.19
C LYS A 50 8.96 -0.26 -1.90
N ASN A 51 7.80 0.39 -1.99
CA ASN A 51 7.04 0.86 -0.84
C ASN A 51 6.15 -0.22 -0.24
N ASN A 52 6.03 -1.39 -0.88
CA ASN A 52 5.16 -2.46 -0.42
C ASN A 52 5.76 -3.86 -0.51
N MET A 53 7.07 -3.99 -0.79
CA MET A 53 7.77 -5.28 -0.95
C MET A 53 7.50 -6.29 0.16
N ASP A 54 7.37 -5.84 1.40
CA ASP A 54 7.22 -6.71 2.57
C ASP A 54 5.78 -7.20 2.80
N VAL A 55 4.80 -6.66 2.07
CA VAL A 55 3.38 -7.04 2.21
C VAL A 55 3.08 -8.27 1.36
N LYS A 56 2.64 -9.36 1.99
CA LYS A 56 2.35 -10.62 1.30
C LYS A 56 1.00 -10.59 0.58
N ASN A 57 0.84 -11.47 -0.40
CA ASN A 57 -0.46 -11.73 -1.02
C ASN A 57 -1.44 -12.30 0.02
N THR A 58 -2.72 -11.99 -0.14
CA THR A 58 -3.81 -12.55 0.67
C THR A 58 -4.94 -13.07 -0.23
N LYS A 59 -6.02 -13.56 0.38
CA LYS A 59 -7.25 -13.91 -0.36
C LYS A 59 -7.99 -12.66 -0.87
N ASN A 60 -7.77 -11.51 -0.23
CA ASN A 60 -8.47 -10.25 -0.52
C ASN A 60 -7.78 -9.43 -1.61
N TYR A 61 -6.46 -9.54 -1.70
CA TYR A 61 -5.65 -8.80 -2.68
C TYR A 61 -4.41 -9.58 -3.10
N ILE A 62 -3.96 -9.29 -4.32
CA ILE A 62 -2.70 -9.81 -4.85
C ILE A 62 -1.81 -8.65 -5.29
N PHE A 63 -0.51 -8.88 -5.29
CA PHE A 63 0.46 -7.99 -5.88
C PHE A 63 1.00 -8.57 -7.18
N LEU A 64 1.13 -7.73 -8.19
CA LEU A 64 1.76 -8.08 -9.47
C LEU A 64 2.85 -7.05 -9.77
N ASP A 65 3.94 -7.53 -10.35
CA ASP A 65 4.96 -6.65 -10.93
C ASP A 65 4.46 -6.05 -12.26
N ALA A 66 5.31 -5.24 -12.90
CA ALA A 66 4.95 -4.58 -14.15
C ALA A 66 4.60 -5.59 -15.25
N LYS A 67 5.35 -6.69 -15.35
CA LYS A 67 5.13 -7.72 -16.36
C LYS A 67 3.76 -8.38 -16.16
N GLY A 68 3.45 -8.81 -14.94
CA GLY A 68 2.17 -9.44 -14.61
C GLY A 68 0.98 -8.51 -14.81
N LEU A 69 1.13 -7.21 -14.54
CA LEU A 69 0.09 -6.22 -14.85
C LEU A 69 -0.16 -6.08 -16.35
N LEU A 70 0.91 -5.98 -17.14
CA LEU A 70 0.84 -5.87 -18.61
C LEU A 70 0.25 -7.12 -19.26
N GLU A 71 0.53 -8.31 -18.72
CA GLU A 71 -0.05 -9.58 -19.17
C GLU A 71 -1.55 -9.66 -18.86
N LYS A 72 -1.96 -9.23 -17.66
CA LYS A 72 -3.39 -9.17 -17.30
C LYS A 72 -4.15 -8.10 -18.05
N ASN A 73 -3.46 -7.04 -18.47
CA ASN A 73 -4.05 -5.91 -19.16
C ASN A 73 -5.22 -5.29 -18.36
N ASP A 74 -5.18 -5.32 -17.02
CA ASP A 74 -6.25 -4.78 -16.16
C ASP A 74 -5.92 -3.32 -15.79
N GLU A 75 -6.81 -2.39 -16.11
CA GLU A 75 -6.63 -0.96 -15.86
C GLU A 75 -7.02 -0.55 -14.43
N ASN A 76 -7.66 -1.45 -13.66
CA ASN A 76 -8.18 -1.15 -12.33
C ASN A 76 -7.18 -1.47 -11.20
N PHE A 77 -5.91 -1.67 -11.54
CA PHE A 77 -4.88 -1.90 -10.53
C PHE A 77 -4.62 -0.64 -9.70
N LEU A 78 -4.06 -0.85 -8.51
CA LEU A 78 -3.88 0.17 -7.49
C LEU A 78 -2.40 0.27 -7.09
N SER A 79 -2.00 1.42 -6.55
CA SER A 79 -0.77 1.56 -5.79
C SER A 79 -1.05 1.37 -4.31
N LEU A 80 -0.14 0.66 -3.64
CA LEU A 80 -0.10 0.59 -2.18
C LEU A 80 1.21 1.21 -1.70
N TYR A 81 1.10 2.23 -0.86
CA TYR A 81 2.22 2.81 -0.14
C TYR A 81 2.07 2.52 1.34
N VAL A 82 3.07 1.86 1.94
CA VAL A 82 3.15 1.70 3.38
C VAL A 82 4.39 2.39 3.93
N LYS A 83 4.22 3.15 5.01
CA LYS A 83 5.33 3.79 5.73
C LYS A 83 5.22 3.46 7.20
N ASN A 84 6.29 2.92 7.76
CA ASN A 84 6.45 2.72 9.19
C ASN A 84 7.38 3.79 9.75
N ASN A 85 6.96 4.48 10.80
CA ASN A 85 7.78 5.42 11.55
C ASN A 85 7.64 5.13 13.05
N GLU A 86 8.55 5.63 13.88
CA GLU A 86 8.58 5.37 15.32
C GLU A 86 7.30 5.75 16.05
N LYS A 87 6.49 6.67 15.50
CA LYS A 87 5.27 7.19 16.13
C LYS A 87 3.98 6.68 15.50
N PHE A 88 4.01 6.36 14.21
CA PHE A 88 2.81 6.08 13.43
C PHE A 88 3.12 5.21 12.21
N LYS A 89 2.09 4.52 11.74
CA LYS A 89 2.08 3.71 10.53
C LYS A 89 1.10 4.32 9.53
N VAL A 90 1.53 4.52 8.30
CA VAL A 90 0.69 5.09 7.22
C VAL A 90 0.44 4.02 6.16
N VAL A 91 -0.81 3.86 5.77
CA VAL A 91 -1.23 3.05 4.63
C VAL A 91 -1.97 3.97 3.66
N ARG A 92 -1.50 4.02 2.42
CA ARG A 92 -2.15 4.78 1.34
C ARG A 92 -2.44 3.87 0.16
N ILE A 93 -3.68 3.92 -0.32
CA ILE A 93 -4.13 3.24 -1.53
C ILE A 93 -4.46 4.31 -2.58
N LEU A 94 -4.00 4.13 -3.82
CA LEU A 94 -4.30 5.03 -4.93
C LEU A 94 -4.73 4.23 -6.17
N SER A 95 -5.83 4.63 -6.81
CA SER A 95 -6.24 4.09 -8.10
C SER A 95 -5.62 4.87 -9.24
N PHE A 96 -4.93 4.18 -10.14
CA PHE A 96 -4.35 4.81 -11.34
C PHE A 96 -5.42 5.25 -12.33
N LYS A 97 -6.50 4.48 -12.44
CA LYS A 97 -7.62 4.78 -13.34
C LYS A 97 -8.35 6.06 -12.95
N THR A 98 -8.60 6.26 -11.66
CA THR A 98 -9.43 7.38 -11.19
C THR A 98 -8.62 8.55 -10.63
N GLY A 99 -7.32 8.36 -10.34
CA GLY A 99 -6.51 9.33 -9.61
C GLY A 99 -6.98 9.59 -8.18
N LYS A 100 -7.94 8.79 -7.68
CA LYS A 100 -8.45 8.87 -6.32
C LYS A 100 -7.75 7.85 -5.44
N GLY A 101 -7.51 8.25 -4.20
CA GLY A 101 -6.89 7.43 -3.20
C GLY A 101 -7.40 7.75 -1.81
N PHE A 102 -6.90 6.97 -0.86
CA PHE A 102 -7.28 7.04 0.52
C PHE A 102 -6.07 6.73 1.39
N THR A 103 -5.90 7.52 2.44
CA THR A 103 -4.81 7.34 3.41
C THR A 103 -5.39 7.10 4.79
N CYS A 104 -4.86 6.10 5.48
CA CYS A 104 -5.06 5.89 6.90
C CYS A 104 -3.74 6.07 7.64
N THR A 105 -3.79 6.79 8.76
CA THR A 105 -2.69 6.86 9.72
C THR A 105 -3.10 6.10 10.97
N PHE A 106 -2.26 5.20 11.42
CA PHE A 106 -2.45 4.37 12.61
C PHE A 106 -1.35 4.67 13.64
N ASP A 107 -1.66 4.48 14.91
CA ASP A 107 -0.60 4.41 15.93
C ASP A 107 0.16 3.06 15.83
N ASN A 108 1.22 2.91 16.62
CA ASN A 108 1.99 1.67 16.64
C ASN A 108 1.21 0.46 17.18
N LYS A 109 0.06 0.71 17.84
CA LYS A 109 -0.90 -0.29 18.32
C LYS A 109 -2.03 -0.54 17.31
N GLY A 110 -1.92 -0.02 16.08
CA GLY A 110 -2.84 -0.28 14.98
C GLY A 110 -4.20 0.38 15.16
N LYS A 111 -4.33 1.30 16.11
CA LYS A 111 -5.52 2.14 16.27
C LYS A 111 -5.48 3.23 15.20
N LEU A 112 -6.59 3.38 14.47
CA LEU A 112 -6.75 4.45 13.48
C LEU A 112 -6.70 5.82 14.18
N LEU A 113 -5.79 6.68 13.75
CA LEU A 113 -5.62 8.06 14.23
C LEU A 113 -6.30 9.05 13.30
N SER A 114 -6.11 8.90 11.98
CA SER A 114 -6.71 9.78 10.98
C SER A 114 -6.97 9.04 9.67
N LYS A 115 -7.87 9.60 8.86
CA LYS A 115 -8.16 9.13 7.51
C LYS A 115 -8.44 10.30 6.59
N ASP A 116 -7.91 10.25 5.38
CA ASP A 116 -8.02 11.33 4.39
C ASP A 116 -8.24 10.76 2.99
N PHE A 117 -9.17 11.36 2.24
CA PHE A 117 -9.28 11.12 0.81
C PHE A 117 -8.22 11.96 0.09
N ILE A 118 -7.54 11.32 -0.84
CA ILE A 118 -6.54 11.98 -1.68
C ILE A 118 -7.08 11.98 -3.10
N GLN A 119 -7.16 13.16 -3.69
CA GLN A 119 -7.29 13.28 -5.13
C GLN A 119 -5.97 13.83 -5.64
N THR A 120 -5.16 12.94 -6.20
CA THR A 120 -3.88 13.37 -6.77
C THR A 120 -4.17 13.83 -8.20
N LYS A 121 -3.73 15.03 -8.58
CA LYS A 121 -3.43 15.26 -9.99
C LYS A 121 -2.36 14.22 -10.32
N LEU A 122 -2.64 13.33 -11.26
CA LEU A 122 -1.71 12.26 -11.64
C LEU A 122 -0.43 12.91 -12.18
N GLU A 123 0.52 13.18 -11.28
CA GLU A 123 1.89 13.48 -11.67
C GLU A 123 2.54 12.21 -12.20
N GLU A 124 3.48 12.37 -13.12
CA GLU A 124 4.14 11.29 -13.83
C GLU A 124 4.90 10.36 -12.86
N ASN A 125 4.71 9.05 -12.99
CA ASN A 125 5.33 8.03 -12.14
C ASN A 125 5.44 6.70 -12.91
N LYS A 126 6.40 5.82 -12.61
CA LYS A 126 6.58 4.51 -13.30
C LYS A 126 5.30 3.67 -13.48
N PRO A 127 4.36 3.60 -12.53
CA PRO A 127 3.10 2.89 -12.73
C PRO A 127 2.20 3.53 -13.81
N PHE A 128 2.41 4.81 -14.11
CA PHE A 128 1.72 5.51 -15.20
C PHE A 128 2.10 4.95 -16.57
N TYR A 129 3.36 4.55 -16.78
CA TYR A 129 3.75 3.84 -18.01
C TYR A 129 2.97 2.52 -18.16
N ILE A 130 2.84 1.76 -17.09
CA ILE A 130 2.10 0.49 -17.10
C ILE A 130 0.64 0.75 -17.45
N TYR A 131 0.02 1.72 -16.78
CA TYR A 131 -1.37 2.11 -17.06
C TYR A 131 -1.54 2.60 -18.51
N TYR A 132 -0.63 3.44 -19.00
CA TYR A 132 -0.61 3.94 -20.38
C TYR A 132 -0.54 2.77 -21.40
N GLU A 133 0.37 1.82 -21.21
CA GLU A 133 0.52 0.67 -22.11
C GLU A 133 -0.71 -0.23 -22.10
N ILE A 134 -1.36 -0.41 -20.95
CA ILE A 134 -2.64 -1.12 -20.84
C ILE A 134 -3.72 -0.39 -21.64
N LEU A 135 -3.85 0.93 -21.50
CA LEU A 135 -4.81 1.72 -22.29
C LEU A 135 -4.54 1.63 -23.80
N LYS A 136 -3.27 1.72 -24.22
CA LYS A 136 -2.88 1.61 -25.63
C LYS A 136 -3.25 0.25 -26.23
N ARG A 137 -3.05 -0.84 -25.48
CA ARG A 137 -3.41 -2.20 -25.90
C ARG A 137 -4.92 -2.40 -25.97
N LYS A 138 -5.66 -1.88 -24.99
CA LYS A 138 -7.13 -2.02 -24.92
C LYS A 138 -7.87 -1.12 -25.91
N TYR A 139 -7.38 0.09 -26.11
CA TYR A 139 -8.06 1.15 -26.85
C TYR A 139 -7.14 1.75 -27.93
N PRO A 140 -6.73 0.96 -28.94
CA PRO A 140 -5.80 1.42 -29.97
C PRO A 140 -6.33 2.61 -30.78
N ASN A 141 -7.65 2.81 -30.82
CA ASN A 141 -8.30 3.90 -31.56
C ASN A 141 -8.68 5.10 -30.68
N TYR A 142 -8.38 5.09 -29.37
CA TYR A 142 -8.76 6.16 -28.46
C TYR A 142 -8.07 7.49 -28.76
N MET A 143 -6.81 7.43 -29.18
CA MET A 143 -6.05 8.60 -29.61
C MET A 143 -4.94 8.20 -30.59
N ASN A 144 -4.26 9.18 -31.19
CA ASN A 144 -3.06 8.92 -31.97
C ASN A 144 -1.87 8.66 -31.03
N TRP A 145 -1.69 7.40 -30.64
CA TRP A 145 -0.60 6.96 -29.76
C TRP A 145 0.81 7.26 -30.29
N LYS A 146 0.97 7.52 -31.60
CA LYS A 146 2.25 7.95 -32.19
C LYS A 146 2.54 9.43 -31.93
N LEU A 147 1.50 10.27 -31.93
CA LEU A 147 1.61 11.71 -31.66
C LEU A 147 1.70 12.03 -30.17
N PHE A 148 1.15 11.16 -29.32
CA PHE A 148 1.19 11.28 -27.86
C PHE A 148 1.94 10.10 -27.25
N PRO A 149 3.27 9.98 -27.49
CA PRO A 149 4.07 8.93 -26.88
C PRO A 149 4.10 9.07 -25.36
N ILE A 150 4.53 8.03 -24.67
CA ILE A 150 4.70 8.04 -23.21
C ILE A 150 5.51 9.28 -22.81
N PRO A 151 5.03 10.07 -21.83
CA PRO A 151 5.81 11.18 -21.32
C PRO A 151 7.16 10.66 -20.80
N LYS A 152 8.26 11.18 -21.31
CA LYS A 152 9.62 10.69 -20.99
C LYS A 152 9.92 10.76 -19.49
N ASP A 153 9.29 11.68 -18.79
CA ASP A 153 9.39 11.88 -17.35
C ASP A 153 8.70 10.76 -16.54
N SER A 154 7.77 10.01 -17.14
CA SER A 154 7.16 8.81 -16.52
C SER A 154 8.10 7.58 -16.47
N LEU A 155 9.28 7.64 -17.10
CA LEU A 155 10.24 6.53 -17.18
C LEU A 155 11.38 6.62 -16.15
N ARG A 156 11.59 7.77 -15.49
CA ARG A 156 12.62 7.95 -14.46
C ARG A 156 12.22 7.32 -13.12
#